data_AF-S9R784-F1
#
_entry.id   AF-S9R784-F1
#
_cell.length_a   1.000
_cell.length_b   1.000
_cell.length_c   1.000
_cell.angle_alpha   90.00
_cell.angle_beta   90.00
_cell.angle_gamma   90.00
#
_symmetry.space_group_name_H-M   'P 1'
#
loop_
_entity.id
_entity.type
_entity.pdbx_description
1 polymer ?
#
loop_
_entity_poly.entity_id
_entity_poly.type
_entity_poly.pdbx_seq_one_letter_code
_entity_poly.pdbx_strand_id
1 'polypeptide(L)'
;MARTERLPTLDELYSWSATKAPALDLETETALSFETGLAFSRQDVLSAGDSLELKVTVFRNSIENLITTTPATDTVYFRNLAEAEFTGGEIEAGYEADHVFARLAYARARGEDSTYGYTLATSPADNLALTLGGRLPDRGLEFGWRGTFVQEITTATRSTTTGVITPTTYPGYTLHDLFVSWKPQSGPFEGFEVQLAMENALDESYRNNLSLDEGRGRTVKLTLGRVLTW
;
A
#
# COMPACT_ATOMS: atom_id res chain seq x y z
N MET A 1 1.14 2.81 -23.25
CA MET A 1 1.19 1.34 -23.37
C MET A 1 2.64 0.93 -23.21
N ALA A 2 2.91 0.04 -22.27
CA ALA A 2 4.25 -0.48 -22.01
C ALA A 2 4.20 -2.01 -21.98
N ARG A 3 5.25 -2.66 -22.51
CA ARG A 3 5.41 -4.13 -22.48
C ARG A 3 6.69 -4.45 -21.72
N THR A 4 6.60 -5.38 -20.79
CA THR A 4 7.73 -5.85 -19.98
C THR A 4 7.73 -7.37 -19.93
N GLU A 5 8.90 -7.96 -19.75
CA GLU A 5 9.06 -9.41 -19.62
C GLU A 5 9.89 -9.70 -18.35
N ARG A 6 9.53 -10.75 -17.62
CA ARG A 6 10.25 -11.21 -16.42
C ARG A 6 10.59 -12.69 -16.57
N LEU A 7 11.89 -12.98 -16.57
CA LEU A 7 12.38 -14.35 -16.51
C LEU A 7 12.07 -14.95 -15.12
N PRO A 8 11.83 -16.27 -15.04
CA PRO A 8 11.76 -16.97 -13.76
C PRO A 8 13.02 -16.71 -12.92
N THR A 9 12.83 -16.45 -11.63
CA THR A 9 13.92 -16.31 -10.67
C THR A 9 14.56 -17.67 -10.36
N LEU A 10 15.78 -17.66 -9.80
CA LEU A 10 16.42 -18.88 -9.33
C LEU A 10 15.58 -19.58 -8.24
N ASP A 11 14.96 -18.82 -7.34
CA ASP A 11 14.12 -19.38 -6.29
C ASP A 11 12.86 -20.03 -6.88
N GLU A 12 12.24 -19.44 -7.91
CA GLU A 12 11.08 -20.05 -8.58
C GLU A 12 11.44 -21.35 -9.32
N LEU A 13 12.61 -21.40 -9.97
CA LEU A 13 13.07 -22.58 -10.69
C LEU A 13 13.54 -23.69 -9.76
N TYR A 14 14.27 -23.36 -8.67
CA TYR A 14 15.05 -24.32 -7.90
C TYR A 14 14.55 -24.57 -6.47
N SER A 15 13.52 -23.87 -6.00
CA SER A 15 12.92 -24.18 -4.69
C SER A 15 12.38 -25.60 -4.63
N TRP A 16 12.68 -26.31 -3.54
CA TRP A 16 12.25 -27.69 -3.32
C TRP A 16 12.04 -27.98 -1.83
N SER A 17 11.31 -29.05 -1.54
CA SER A 17 11.11 -29.61 -0.20
C SER A 17 10.79 -31.09 -0.27
N ALA A 18 10.60 -31.72 0.90
CA ALA A 18 10.24 -33.13 0.99
C ALA A 18 8.96 -33.51 0.20
N THR A 19 8.05 -32.56 -0.02
CA THR A 19 6.76 -32.82 -0.70
C THR A 19 6.61 -32.11 -2.04
N LYS A 20 7.55 -31.22 -2.41
CA LYS A 20 7.45 -30.42 -3.63
C LYS A 20 8.77 -30.36 -4.39
N ALA A 21 8.70 -30.72 -5.67
CA ALA A 21 9.80 -30.65 -6.63
C ALA A 21 10.03 -29.21 -7.16
N PRO A 22 11.23 -28.93 -7.70
CA PRO A 22 11.52 -27.70 -8.43
C PRO A 22 10.68 -27.55 -9.71
N ALA A 23 10.41 -26.32 -10.10
CA ALA A 23 9.63 -25.97 -11.29
C ALA A 23 10.57 -25.59 -12.46
N LEU A 24 11.16 -26.59 -13.11
CA LEU A 24 12.20 -26.38 -14.14
C LEU A 24 11.65 -25.98 -15.52
N ASP A 25 10.34 -26.04 -15.69
CA ASP A 25 9.60 -25.80 -16.93
C ASP A 25 8.84 -24.46 -16.95
N LEU A 26 9.22 -23.51 -16.06
CA LEU A 26 8.59 -22.19 -16.02
C LEU A 26 8.88 -21.37 -17.27
N GLU A 27 7.82 -20.81 -17.84
CA GLU A 27 7.88 -19.86 -18.93
C GLU A 27 8.11 -18.43 -18.43
N THR A 28 8.55 -17.56 -19.34
CA THR A 28 8.71 -16.12 -19.07
C THR A 28 7.35 -15.46 -18.90
N GLU A 29 7.21 -14.61 -17.88
CA GLU A 29 6.04 -13.75 -17.72
C GLU A 29 6.11 -12.58 -18.70
N THR A 30 5.02 -12.29 -19.39
CA THR A 30 4.88 -11.08 -20.22
C THR A 30 3.79 -10.21 -19.63
N ALA A 31 4.07 -8.93 -19.41
CA ALA A 31 3.09 -7.98 -18.93
C ALA A 31 2.88 -6.84 -19.93
N LEU A 32 1.60 -6.49 -20.12
CA LEU A 32 1.15 -5.38 -20.94
C LEU A 32 0.37 -4.38 -20.07
N SER A 33 0.89 -3.16 -19.97
CA SER A 33 0.33 -2.11 -19.12
C SER A 33 -0.22 -0.94 -19.92
N PHE A 34 -1.42 -0.51 -19.54
CA PHE A 34 -2.01 0.77 -19.91
C PHE A 34 -2.33 1.55 -18.64
N GLU A 35 -1.86 2.79 -18.58
CA GLU A 35 -2.13 3.72 -17.49
C GLU A 35 -2.47 5.07 -18.08
N THR A 36 -3.46 5.74 -17.49
CA THR A 36 -3.79 7.12 -17.80
C THR A 36 -4.19 7.84 -16.52
N GLY A 37 -3.93 9.14 -16.47
CA GLY A 37 -4.26 9.93 -15.30
C GLY A 37 -4.42 11.40 -15.61
N LEU A 38 -4.98 12.12 -14.65
CA LEU A 38 -5.15 13.56 -14.65
C LEU A 38 -4.51 14.12 -13.39
N ALA A 39 -3.84 15.26 -13.53
CA ALA A 39 -3.32 16.03 -12.41
C ALA A 39 -3.87 17.46 -12.49
N PHE A 40 -4.24 18.00 -11.34
CA PHE A 40 -4.72 19.35 -11.14
C PHE A 40 -3.96 19.98 -9.99
N SER A 41 -3.47 21.20 -10.18
CA SER A 41 -2.82 21.99 -9.14
C SER A 41 -3.29 23.43 -9.26
N ARG A 42 -3.63 24.05 -8.13
CA ARG A 42 -4.09 25.43 -8.07
C ARG A 42 -3.72 26.07 -6.73
N GLN A 43 -3.30 27.32 -6.79
CA GLN A 43 -3.10 28.18 -5.62
C GLN A 43 -4.33 29.08 -5.40
N ASP A 44 -4.48 29.59 -4.18
CA ASP A 44 -5.53 30.54 -3.79
C ASP A 44 -6.94 30.01 -4.11
N VAL A 45 -7.23 28.78 -3.67
CA VAL A 45 -8.47 28.04 -3.95
C VAL A 45 -9.58 28.43 -2.98
N LEU A 46 -9.31 28.49 -1.67
CA LEU A 46 -10.28 28.89 -0.65
C LEU A 46 -9.92 30.24 0.00
N SER A 47 -8.63 30.51 0.14
CA SER A 47 -8.03 31.63 0.84
C SER A 47 -6.67 31.98 0.24
N ALA A 48 -6.21 33.21 0.44
CA ALA A 48 -4.92 33.65 -0.06
C ALA A 48 -3.79 32.84 0.61
N GLY A 49 -2.86 32.32 -0.19
CA GLY A 49 -1.72 31.52 0.25
C GLY A 49 -1.97 30.02 0.37
N ASP A 50 -3.21 29.54 0.14
CA ASP A 50 -3.47 28.10 0.13
C ASP A 50 -3.18 27.45 -1.24
N SER A 51 -3.09 26.12 -1.24
CA SER A 51 -2.94 25.33 -2.46
C SER A 51 -3.71 24.03 -2.39
N LEU A 52 -4.19 23.57 -3.55
CA LEU A 52 -4.84 22.29 -3.75
C LEU A 52 -4.13 21.55 -4.88
N GLU A 53 -3.74 20.30 -4.60
CA GLU A 53 -3.23 19.35 -5.58
C GLU A 53 -4.13 18.11 -5.59
N LEU A 54 -4.42 17.61 -6.79
CA LEU A 54 -5.22 16.41 -7.01
C LEU A 54 -4.60 15.63 -8.16
N LYS A 55 -4.41 14.34 -7.98
CA LYS A 55 -3.99 13.40 -9.01
C LYS A 55 -4.92 12.20 -8.98
N VAL A 56 -5.37 11.79 -10.16
CA VAL A 56 -6.19 10.59 -10.34
C VAL A 56 -5.54 9.75 -11.42
N THR A 57 -5.29 8.49 -11.12
CA THR A 57 -4.71 7.52 -12.05
C THR A 57 -5.65 6.33 -12.17
N VAL A 58 -5.79 5.79 -13.38
CA VAL A 58 -6.41 4.49 -13.62
C VAL A 58 -5.47 3.64 -14.45
N PHE A 59 -5.40 2.36 -14.13
CA PHE A 59 -4.50 1.43 -14.79
C PHE A 59 -5.18 0.09 -15.07
N ARG A 60 -4.67 -0.55 -16.11
CA ARG A 60 -4.94 -1.93 -16.48
C ARG A 60 -3.63 -2.58 -16.90
N ASN A 61 -3.33 -3.71 -16.30
CA ASN A 61 -2.14 -4.50 -16.57
C ASN A 61 -2.57 -5.95 -16.78
N SER A 62 -2.33 -6.50 -17.97
CA SER A 62 -2.53 -7.93 -18.24
C SER A 62 -1.17 -8.61 -18.17
N ILE A 63 -1.08 -9.71 -17.44
CA ILE A 63 0.11 -10.54 -17.28
C ILE A 63 -0.23 -11.93 -17.81
N GLU A 64 0.46 -12.32 -18.87
CA GLU A 64 0.48 -13.68 -19.37
C GLU A 64 1.55 -14.49 -18.62
N ASN A 65 1.27 -15.77 -18.39
CA ASN A 65 2.20 -16.70 -17.74
C ASN A 65 2.61 -16.33 -16.30
N LEU A 66 1.77 -15.62 -15.54
CA LEU A 66 2.08 -15.21 -14.16
C LEU A 66 2.51 -16.40 -13.29
N ILE A 67 3.76 -16.44 -12.85
CA ILE A 67 4.32 -17.46 -11.98
C ILE A 67 3.75 -17.25 -10.59
N THR A 68 3.02 -18.26 -10.10
CA THR A 68 2.42 -18.25 -8.76
C THR A 68 2.88 -19.46 -7.95
N THR A 69 2.91 -19.30 -6.63
CA THR A 69 3.03 -20.44 -5.73
C THR A 69 1.81 -21.34 -5.86
N THR A 70 2.03 -22.64 -5.74
CA THR A 70 0.98 -23.66 -5.76
C THR A 70 0.52 -23.98 -4.33
N PRO A 71 -0.72 -24.46 -4.12
CA PRO A 71 -1.17 -24.88 -2.81
C PRO A 71 -0.35 -26.05 -2.25
N ALA A 72 -0.39 -26.27 -0.93
CA ALA A 72 0.39 -27.32 -0.26
C ALA A 72 0.16 -28.75 -0.81
N THR A 73 -0.98 -28.97 -1.46
CA THR A 73 -1.37 -30.25 -2.07
C THR A 73 -0.77 -30.50 -3.46
N ASP A 74 -0.11 -29.51 -4.08
CA ASP A 74 0.60 -29.71 -5.35
C ASP A 74 1.99 -30.32 -5.11
N THR A 75 2.52 -30.99 -6.12
CA THR A 75 3.82 -31.67 -6.13
C THR A 75 4.98 -30.82 -6.66
N VAL A 76 4.70 -29.62 -7.17
CA VAL A 76 5.70 -28.66 -7.67
C VAL A 76 5.47 -27.31 -7.00
N TYR A 77 6.52 -26.53 -6.73
CA TYR A 77 6.42 -25.25 -6.00
C TYR A 77 5.70 -24.12 -6.73
N PHE A 78 6.04 -23.93 -8.00
CA PHE A 78 5.59 -22.80 -8.81
C PHE A 78 5.03 -23.30 -10.13
N ARG A 79 4.09 -22.55 -10.70
CA ARG A 79 3.59 -22.75 -12.07
C ARG A 79 3.22 -21.42 -12.69
N ASN A 80 3.26 -21.34 -14.02
CA ASN A 80 2.65 -20.23 -14.76
C ASN A 80 1.12 -20.33 -14.72
N LEU A 81 0.46 -19.24 -14.38
CA LEU A 81 -0.97 -19.00 -14.56
C LEU A 81 -1.21 -18.56 -16.00
N ALA A 82 -2.31 -19.00 -16.61
CA ALA A 82 -2.60 -18.69 -18.01
C ALA A 82 -2.65 -17.18 -18.28
N GLU A 83 -3.43 -16.43 -17.51
CA GLU A 83 -3.48 -14.97 -17.61
C GLU A 83 -4.04 -14.35 -16.31
N ALA A 84 -3.44 -13.25 -15.88
CA ALA A 84 -3.88 -12.43 -14.75
C ALA A 84 -4.09 -10.98 -15.19
N GLU A 85 -5.20 -10.38 -14.80
CA GLU A 85 -5.48 -8.97 -15.08
C GLU A 85 -5.52 -8.17 -13.77
N PHE A 86 -4.68 -7.15 -13.69
CA PHE A 86 -4.65 -6.17 -12.62
C PHE A 86 -5.29 -4.87 -13.10
N THR A 87 -6.42 -4.50 -12.49
CA THR A 87 -7.09 -3.23 -12.75
C THR A 87 -7.21 -2.43 -11.48
N GLY A 88 -7.17 -1.11 -11.62
CA GLY A 88 -7.25 -0.26 -10.46
C GLY A 88 -7.27 1.21 -10.75
N GLY A 89 -7.37 1.95 -9.66
CA GLY A 89 -7.31 3.39 -9.66
C GLY A 89 -6.79 3.93 -8.34
N GLU A 90 -6.16 5.09 -8.44
CA GLU A 90 -5.54 5.79 -7.33
C GLU A 90 -6.00 7.25 -7.35
N ILE A 91 -6.28 7.78 -6.17
CA ILE A 91 -6.58 9.19 -5.97
C ILE A 91 -5.64 9.71 -4.89
N GLU A 92 -4.88 10.74 -5.22
CA GLU A 92 -4.03 11.47 -4.30
C GLU A 92 -4.50 12.92 -4.27
N ALA A 93 -4.74 13.47 -3.09
CA ALA A 93 -5.11 14.88 -2.94
C ALA A 93 -4.40 15.52 -1.74
N GLY A 94 -3.98 16.76 -1.90
CA GLY A 94 -3.33 17.55 -0.87
C GLY A 94 -3.91 18.96 -0.84
N TYR A 95 -4.31 19.41 0.35
CA TYR A 95 -4.66 20.80 0.62
C TYR A 95 -3.71 21.35 1.67
N GLU A 96 -3.07 22.47 1.37
CA GLU A 96 -2.11 23.14 2.24
C GLU A 96 -2.51 24.59 2.44
N ALA A 97 -2.56 25.02 3.69
CA ALA A 97 -2.66 26.42 4.10
C ALA A 97 -1.72 26.68 5.30
N ASP A 98 -1.54 27.95 5.67
CA ASP A 98 -0.62 28.37 6.74
C ASP A 98 -0.90 27.68 8.08
N HIS A 99 -2.17 27.44 8.40
CA HIS A 99 -2.61 26.92 9.70
C HIS A 99 -3.22 25.53 9.66
N VAL A 100 -3.59 25.02 8.49
CA VAL A 100 -4.29 23.73 8.35
C VAL A 100 -3.80 23.00 7.11
N PHE A 101 -3.84 21.68 7.15
CA PHE A 101 -3.59 20.85 5.99
C PHE A 101 -4.44 19.59 6.02
N ALA A 102 -4.72 19.07 4.83
CA ALA A 102 -5.39 17.80 4.63
C ALA A 102 -4.69 17.04 3.51
N ARG A 103 -4.50 15.73 3.69
CA ARG A 103 -3.96 14.84 2.65
C ARG A 103 -4.80 13.59 2.56
N LEU A 104 -5.08 13.14 1.35
CA LEU A 104 -5.88 11.96 1.06
C LEU A 104 -5.12 11.11 0.05
N ALA A 105 -5.03 9.82 0.31
CA ALA A 105 -4.58 8.82 -0.65
C ALA A 105 -5.55 7.65 -0.62
N TYR A 106 -6.16 7.32 -1.76
CA TYR A 106 -7.02 6.15 -1.93
C TYR A 106 -6.42 5.27 -3.02
N ALA A 107 -6.36 3.96 -2.77
CA ALA A 107 -5.92 2.98 -3.74
C ALA A 107 -6.88 1.81 -3.80
N ARG A 108 -7.24 1.43 -5.03
CA ARG A 108 -7.92 0.17 -5.35
C ARG A 108 -7.13 -0.52 -6.44
N ALA A 109 -6.64 -1.71 -6.15
CA ALA A 109 -5.93 -2.55 -7.10
C ALA A 109 -6.43 -3.98 -6.96
N ARG A 110 -6.99 -4.53 -8.04
CA ARG A 110 -7.54 -5.88 -8.04
C ARG A 110 -6.89 -6.70 -9.14
N GLY A 111 -6.19 -7.75 -8.74
CA GLY A 111 -5.72 -8.80 -9.63
C GLY A 111 -6.75 -9.91 -9.71
N GLU A 112 -7.16 -10.27 -10.92
CA GLU A 112 -8.10 -11.35 -11.18
C GLU A 112 -7.44 -12.39 -12.09
N ASP A 113 -7.67 -13.67 -11.78
CA ASP A 113 -7.39 -14.75 -12.71
C ASP A 113 -8.34 -14.62 -13.91
N SER A 114 -7.81 -14.44 -15.12
CA SER A 114 -8.63 -14.17 -16.30
C SER A 114 -9.30 -15.43 -16.86
N THR A 115 -8.91 -16.63 -16.40
CA THR A 115 -9.51 -17.91 -16.80
C THR A 115 -10.71 -18.28 -15.94
N TYR A 116 -10.61 -18.06 -14.62
CA TYR A 116 -11.57 -18.53 -13.62
C TYR A 116 -12.27 -17.40 -12.86
N GLY A 117 -11.83 -16.15 -13.01
CA GLY A 117 -12.51 -14.95 -12.51
C GLY A 117 -12.42 -14.74 -11.00
N TYR A 118 -11.49 -15.40 -10.30
CA TYR A 118 -11.30 -15.17 -8.87
C TYR A 118 -10.24 -14.10 -8.59
N THR A 119 -10.42 -13.34 -7.52
CA THR A 119 -9.43 -12.37 -7.02
C THR A 119 -8.18 -13.11 -6.55
N LEU A 120 -7.02 -12.75 -7.09
CA LEU A 120 -5.74 -13.35 -6.74
C LEU A 120 -5.37 -13.07 -5.28
N ALA A 121 -4.75 -14.06 -4.62
CA ALA A 121 -4.27 -13.95 -3.24
C ALA A 121 -3.28 -12.80 -2.99
N THR A 122 -2.61 -12.33 -4.05
CA THR A 122 -1.66 -11.21 -4.02
C THR A 122 -2.32 -9.84 -4.21
N SER A 123 -3.64 -9.78 -4.39
CA SER A 123 -4.36 -8.51 -4.51
C SER A 123 -4.43 -7.80 -3.15
N PRO A 124 -3.96 -6.54 -3.03
CA PRO A 124 -4.14 -5.78 -1.80
C PRO A 124 -5.62 -5.43 -1.59
N ALA A 125 -6.03 -5.31 -0.32
CA ALA A 125 -7.31 -4.71 0.01
C ALA A 125 -7.34 -3.21 -0.36
N ASP A 126 -8.49 -2.73 -0.84
CA ASP A 126 -8.73 -1.31 -1.08
C ASP A 126 -8.47 -0.50 0.20
N ASN A 127 -7.76 0.61 0.10
CA ASN A 127 -7.41 1.41 1.26
C ASN A 127 -7.55 2.92 1.04
N LEU A 128 -7.79 3.62 2.14
CA LEU A 128 -7.84 5.08 2.22
C LEU A 128 -6.94 5.52 3.39
N ALA A 129 -5.98 6.37 3.12
CA ALA A 129 -5.24 7.13 4.11
C ALA A 129 -5.70 8.60 4.08
N LEU A 130 -6.16 9.10 5.22
CA LEU A 130 -6.57 10.49 5.41
C LEU A 130 -5.74 11.11 6.53
N THR A 131 -5.06 12.22 6.24
CA THR A 131 -4.34 13.00 7.24
C THR A 131 -4.99 14.36 7.36
N LEU A 132 -5.31 14.78 8.59
CA LEU A 132 -5.81 16.12 8.91
C LEU A 132 -4.91 16.71 9.98
N GLY A 133 -4.49 17.96 9.81
CA GLY A 133 -3.61 18.58 10.79
C GLY A 133 -3.66 20.09 10.79
N GLY A 134 -2.97 20.64 11.79
CA GLY A 134 -2.86 22.07 12.03
C GLY A 134 -1.42 22.49 12.30
N ARG A 135 -1.16 23.78 12.06
CA ARG A 135 0.14 24.43 12.26
C ARG A 135 -0.02 25.69 13.07
N LEU A 136 0.92 25.91 13.99
CA LEU A 136 1.16 27.18 14.66
C LEU A 136 2.57 27.64 14.28
N PRO A 137 2.74 28.31 13.13
CA PRO A 137 4.06 28.69 12.60
C PRO A 137 4.90 29.49 13.60
N ASP A 138 4.28 30.46 14.29
CA ASP A 138 4.94 31.29 15.31
C ASP A 138 5.50 30.51 16.50
N ARG A 139 5.02 29.28 16.71
CA ARG A 139 5.47 28.36 17.77
C ARG A 139 6.27 27.19 17.22
N GLY A 140 6.44 27.11 15.90
CA GLY A 140 7.02 25.97 15.21
C GLY A 140 6.35 24.64 15.54
N LEU A 141 5.02 24.65 15.73
CA LEU A 141 4.25 23.46 16.08
C LEU A 141 3.46 22.96 14.88
N GLU A 142 3.51 21.66 14.61
CA GLU A 142 2.63 20.95 13.68
C GLU A 142 2.05 19.74 14.39
N PHE A 143 0.76 19.48 14.24
CA PHE A 143 0.11 18.33 14.85
C PHE A 143 -1.00 17.82 13.95
N GLY A 144 -1.38 16.56 14.11
CA GLY A 144 -2.45 16.00 13.31
C GLY A 144 -2.85 14.61 13.70
N TRP A 145 -3.83 14.14 12.93
CA TRP A 145 -4.38 12.81 12.98
C TRP A 145 -4.28 12.17 11.60
N ARG A 146 -3.96 10.88 11.57
CA ARG A 146 -4.01 10.06 10.37
C ARG A 146 -4.97 8.89 10.59
N GLY A 147 -5.97 8.77 9.72
CA GLY A 147 -6.82 7.59 9.62
C GLY A 147 -6.38 6.71 8.47
N THR A 148 -6.21 5.41 8.72
CA THR A 148 -6.00 4.40 7.67
C THR A 148 -7.20 3.45 7.70
N PHE A 149 -7.95 3.39 6.61
CA PHE A 149 -9.16 2.57 6.46
C PHE A 149 -8.90 1.53 5.38
N VAL A 150 -8.99 0.26 5.74
CA VAL A 150 -8.77 -0.86 4.83
C VAL A 150 -10.05 -1.67 4.73
N GLN A 151 -10.53 -1.90 3.52
CA GLN A 151 -11.75 -2.67 3.30
C GLN A 151 -11.52 -4.16 3.51
N GLU A 152 -12.63 -4.88 3.75
CA GLU A 152 -12.63 -6.34 3.66
C GLU A 152 -12.28 -6.77 2.23
N ILE A 153 -11.52 -7.86 2.11
CA ILE A 153 -11.23 -8.48 0.81
C ILE A 153 -11.39 -10.00 0.91
N THR A 154 -12.02 -10.58 -0.12
CA THR A 154 -11.97 -12.02 -0.38
C THR A 154 -11.04 -12.27 -1.55
N THR A 155 -9.98 -13.03 -1.30
CA THR A 155 -9.09 -13.55 -2.33
C THR A 155 -9.26 -15.05 -2.45
N ALA A 156 -8.69 -15.67 -3.49
CA ALA A 156 -8.72 -17.12 -3.63
C ALA A 156 -7.42 -17.67 -4.22
N THR A 157 -7.24 -18.96 -4.00
CA THR A 157 -6.21 -19.77 -4.68
C THR A 157 -6.89 -20.95 -5.34
N ARG A 158 -6.34 -21.41 -6.47
CA ARG A 158 -6.84 -22.57 -7.19
C ARG A 158 -5.85 -23.73 -7.09
N SER A 159 -6.37 -24.90 -6.74
CA SER A 159 -5.64 -26.16 -6.84
C SER A 159 -5.45 -26.53 -8.30
N THR A 160 -4.20 -26.64 -8.69
CA THR A 160 -3.75 -27.11 -10.02
C THR A 160 -4.01 -28.60 -10.23
N THR A 161 -4.09 -29.39 -9.15
CA THR A 161 -4.37 -30.84 -9.18
C THR A 161 -5.87 -31.14 -9.27
N THR A 162 -6.68 -30.48 -8.43
CA THR A 162 -8.11 -30.78 -8.29
C THR A 162 -9.02 -29.76 -8.98
N GLY A 163 -8.47 -28.62 -9.40
CA GLY A 163 -9.24 -27.50 -9.96
C GLY A 163 -10.05 -26.71 -8.94
N VAL A 164 -10.04 -27.11 -7.66
CA VAL A 164 -10.83 -26.48 -6.59
C VAL A 164 -10.31 -25.06 -6.32
N ILE A 165 -11.23 -24.10 -6.29
CA ILE A 165 -10.96 -22.70 -5.91
C ILE A 165 -11.34 -22.54 -4.44
N THR A 166 -10.38 -22.13 -3.62
CA THR A 166 -10.55 -21.94 -2.17
C THR A 166 -10.50 -20.45 -1.85
N PRO A 167 -11.62 -19.83 -1.44
CA PRO A 167 -11.63 -18.44 -1.03
C PRO A 167 -11.10 -18.26 0.40
N THR A 168 -10.49 -17.11 0.64
CA THR A 168 -10.04 -16.64 1.96
C THR A 168 -10.50 -15.19 2.12
N THR A 169 -11.27 -14.92 3.19
CA THR A 169 -11.73 -13.56 3.51
C THR A 169 -10.87 -12.97 4.62
N TYR A 170 -10.45 -11.73 4.43
CA TYR A 170 -9.70 -10.93 5.39
C TYR A 170 -10.57 -9.74 5.82
N PRO A 171 -10.86 -9.59 7.13
CA PRO A 171 -11.69 -8.50 7.60
C PRO A 171 -11.02 -7.14 7.33
N GLY A 172 -11.83 -6.14 7.05
CA GLY A 172 -11.38 -4.76 7.01
C GLY A 172 -10.99 -4.25 8.41
N TYR A 173 -10.22 -3.18 8.47
CA TYR A 173 -9.77 -2.60 9.72
C TYR A 173 -9.56 -1.09 9.59
N THR A 174 -9.51 -0.41 10.73
CA THR A 174 -9.26 1.04 10.78
C THR A 174 -8.21 1.36 11.83
N LEU A 175 -7.21 2.15 11.46
CA LEU A 175 -6.15 2.62 12.35
C LEU A 175 -6.23 4.13 12.51
N HIS A 176 -6.00 4.59 13.74
CA HIS A 176 -5.94 6.01 14.06
C HIS A 176 -4.58 6.32 14.66
N ASP A 177 -3.83 7.18 13.99
CA ASP A 177 -2.53 7.65 14.46
C ASP A 177 -2.62 9.13 14.84
N LEU A 178 -1.87 9.53 15.86
CA LEU A 178 -1.75 10.90 16.31
C LEU A 178 -0.28 11.31 16.27
N PHE A 179 0.01 12.54 15.85
CA PHE A 179 1.37 13.05 15.83
C PHE A 179 1.44 14.52 16.22
N VAL A 180 2.60 14.89 16.76
CA VAL A 180 3.00 16.27 16.99
C VAL A 180 4.50 16.42 16.72
N SER A 181 4.85 17.50 16.04
CA SER A 181 6.21 17.95 15.79
C SER A 181 6.38 19.36 16.31
N TRP A 182 7.49 19.61 17.02
CA TRP A 182 7.83 20.89 17.58
C TRP A 182 9.26 21.28 17.21
N LYS A 183 9.39 22.42 16.55
CA LYS A 183 10.62 23.04 16.06
C LYS A 183 10.71 24.47 16.60
N PRO A 184 11.25 24.66 17.82
CA PRO A 184 11.37 25.99 18.41
C PRO A 184 12.26 26.88 17.53
N GLN A 185 11.75 28.06 17.17
CA GLN A 185 12.48 29.01 16.33
C GLN A 185 13.27 30.05 17.13
N SER A 186 13.12 30.08 18.45
CA SER A 186 13.84 31.01 19.33
C SER A 186 13.95 30.48 20.77
N GLY A 187 14.85 31.07 21.55
CA GLY A 187 15.05 30.75 22.96
C GLY A 187 16.02 29.59 23.20
N PRO A 188 16.07 29.03 24.42
CA PRO A 188 17.09 28.05 24.80
C PRO A 188 17.01 26.72 24.04
N PHE A 189 15.88 26.45 23.38
CA PHE A 189 15.64 25.24 22.59
C PHE A 189 15.68 25.50 21.07
N GLU A 190 16.15 26.67 20.65
CA GLU A 190 16.36 26.95 19.22
C GLU A 190 17.26 25.88 18.60
N GLY A 191 16.87 25.41 17.41
CA GLY A 191 17.57 24.36 16.68
C GLY A 191 17.23 22.94 17.12
N PHE A 192 16.41 22.74 18.15
CA PHE A 192 15.88 21.41 18.47
C PHE A 192 14.69 21.04 17.58
N GLU A 193 14.49 19.74 17.40
CA GLU A 193 13.31 19.15 16.79
C GLU A 193 12.84 18.00 17.67
N VAL A 194 11.58 18.04 18.10
CA VAL A 194 10.96 16.98 18.89
C VAL A 194 9.74 16.47 18.13
N GLN A 195 9.68 15.16 17.90
CA GLN A 195 8.53 14.52 17.28
C GLN A 195 8.00 13.41 18.19
N LEU A 196 6.69 13.43 18.43
CA LEU A 196 5.99 12.37 19.14
C LEU A 196 4.90 11.82 18.22
N ALA A 197 4.83 10.50 18.09
CA ALA A 197 3.78 9.82 17.36
C ALA A 197 3.21 8.67 18.20
N MET A 198 1.89 8.53 18.17
CA MET A 198 1.16 7.37 18.67
C MET A 198 0.50 6.70 17.48
N GLU A 199 1.01 5.53 17.12
CA GLU A 199 0.44 4.67 16.08
C GLU A 199 -0.59 3.72 16.68
N ASN A 200 -1.66 3.44 15.94
CA ASN A 200 -2.75 2.58 16.37
C ASN A 200 -3.26 2.98 17.77
N ALA A 201 -3.65 4.25 17.94
CA ALA A 201 -4.02 4.84 19.22
C ALA A 201 -5.17 4.10 19.93
N LEU A 202 -6.06 3.48 19.15
CA LEU A 202 -7.19 2.69 19.65
C LEU A 202 -6.84 1.22 19.94
N ASP A 203 -5.60 0.79 19.68
CA ASP A 203 -5.11 -0.57 19.93
C ASP A 203 -5.90 -1.65 19.14
N GLU A 204 -6.26 -1.35 17.90
CA GLU A 204 -6.97 -2.26 17.01
C GLU A 204 -6.11 -3.50 16.73
N SER A 205 -6.69 -4.69 16.88
CA SER A 205 -6.08 -5.95 16.42
C SER A 205 -6.41 -6.13 14.96
N TYR A 206 -5.41 -6.09 14.08
CA TYR A 206 -5.62 -6.16 12.65
C TYR A 206 -4.55 -7.01 11.97
N ARG A 207 -4.89 -7.55 10.80
CA ARG A 207 -3.94 -8.23 9.93
C ARG A 207 -4.11 -7.75 8.51
N ASN A 208 -3.03 -7.23 7.92
CA ASN A 208 -3.02 -6.92 6.49
C ASN A 208 -3.17 -8.23 5.67
N ASN A 209 -3.98 -8.21 4.61
CA ASN A 209 -4.28 -9.43 3.83
C ASN A 209 -3.05 -10.01 3.09
N LEU A 210 -1.99 -9.23 2.95
CA LEU A 210 -0.71 -9.66 2.37
C LEU A 210 0.34 -10.02 3.43
N SER A 211 -0.01 -9.95 4.72
CA SER A 211 0.84 -10.35 5.84
C SER A 211 0.34 -11.66 6.45
N LEU A 212 1.28 -12.50 6.87
CA LEU A 212 0.98 -13.67 7.70
C LEU A 212 0.84 -13.30 9.18
N ASP A 213 1.51 -12.23 9.59
CA ASP A 213 1.57 -11.77 10.98
C ASP A 213 0.55 -10.67 11.26
N GLU A 214 0.06 -10.66 12.50
CA GLU A 214 -0.75 -9.56 13.04
C GLU A 214 0.04 -8.25 13.02
N GLY A 215 -0.69 -7.17 12.77
CA GLY A 215 -0.19 -5.82 12.82
C GLY A 215 0.22 -5.41 14.23
N ARG A 216 1.06 -4.38 14.30
CA ARG A 216 1.50 -3.85 15.60
C ARG A 216 0.32 -3.18 16.32
N GLY A 217 0.17 -3.50 17.61
CA GLY A 217 -0.71 -2.76 18.52
C GLY A 217 -0.24 -1.32 18.77
N ARG A 218 -0.84 -0.67 19.76
CA ARG A 218 -0.53 0.73 20.09
C ARG A 218 0.97 0.92 20.34
N THR A 219 1.57 1.82 19.57
CA THR A 219 3.01 2.10 19.60
C THR A 219 3.25 3.59 19.78
N VAL A 220 4.06 3.97 20.76
CA VAL A 220 4.50 5.37 20.95
C VAL A 220 5.96 5.51 20.52
N LYS A 221 6.24 6.51 19.68
CA LYS A 221 7.57 6.82 19.15
C LYS A 221 7.93 8.26 19.51
N LEU A 222 9.14 8.45 20.02
CA LEU A 222 9.71 9.76 20.31
C LEU A 222 11.03 9.91 19.54
N THR A 223 11.16 11.03 18.83
CA THR A 223 12.39 11.42 18.14
C THR A 223 12.84 12.78 18.67
N LEU A 224 14.13 12.91 18.97
CA LEU A 224 14.77 14.19 19.26
C LEU A 224 15.94 14.41 18.30
N GLY A 225 15.97 15.57 17.67
CA GLY A 225 17.05 16.04 16.82
C GLY A 225 17.51 17.43 17.24
N ARG A 226 18.73 17.79 16.84
CA ARG A 226 19.24 19.16 16.95
C ARG A 226 20.07 19.49 15.73
N VAL A 227 19.75 20.59 15.06
CA VAL A 227 20.58 21.13 13.99
C VAL A 227 21.73 21.91 14.61
N LEU A 228 22.95 21.58 14.19
CA LEU A 228 24.17 22.31 14.55
C LEU A 228 24.67 23.01 13.30
N THR A 229 24.69 24.33 13.31
CA THR A 229 25.39 25.15 12.30
C THR A 229 26.74 25.57 12.87
N TRP A 230 27.81 25.24 12.16
CA TRP A 230 29.19 25.64 12.46
C TRP A 230 29.70 26.66 11.44
#